data_AF-A0A1M5QGT7-F1
#
_entry.id   AF-A0A1M5QGT7-F1
#
_cell.length_a   1.000
_cell.length_b   1.000
_cell.length_c   1.000
_cell.angle_alpha   90.00
_cell.angle_beta   90.00
_cell.angle_gamma   90.00
#
_symmetry.space_group_name_H-M   'P 1'
#
loop_
_entity.id
_entity.type
_entity.pdbx_description
1 polymer ?
#
loop_
_entity_poly.entity_id
_entity_poly.type
_entity_poly.pdbx_seq_one_letter_code
_entity_poly.pdbx_strand_id
1 'polypeptide(L)' 'MDWPDYLRDEAAMYRQLAEQADDPVVKNELLELASVCEEVANNIEDHLTGG' A
#
# COMPACT_ATOMS: atom_id res chain seq x y z
N MET A 1 15.83 -4.26 -2.34
CA MET A 1 14.71 -3.46 -1.83
C MET A 1 14.54 -3.79 -0.38
N ASP A 2 14.42 -2.77 0.45
CA ASP A 2 14.03 -2.96 1.84
C ASP A 2 12.52 -3.20 1.92
N TRP A 3 12.08 -3.84 3.00
CA TRP A 3 10.69 -4.26 3.16
C TRP A 3 9.68 -3.09 3.06
N PRO A 4 9.94 -1.89 3.62
CA PRO A 4 9.07 -0.73 3.45
C PRO A 4 8.95 -0.25 2.00
N ASP A 5 10.04 -0.28 1.23
CA ASP A 5 10.01 0.13 -0.18
C ASP A 5 9.18 -0.84 -1.02
N TYR A 6 9.29 -2.15 -0.76
CA TYR A 6 8.49 -3.17 -1.43
C TYR A 6 6.99 -2.92 -1.21
N LEU A 7 6.57 -2.64 0.02
CA LEU A 7 5.17 -2.34 0.33
C LEU A 7 4.67 -1.07 -0.36
N ARG A 8 5.52 -0.05 -0.47
CA ARG A 8 5.16 1.19 -1.16
C ARG A 8 4.92 0.97 -2.65
N ASP A 9 5.77 0.16 -3.27
CA ASP A 9 5.57 -0.25 -4.66
C ASP A 9 4.30 -1.08 -4.83
N GLU A 10 4.00 -1.98 -3.89
CA GLU A 10 2.76 -2.76 -3.88
C GLU A 10 1.52 -1.87 -3.71
N ALA A 11 1.58 -0.86 -2.83
CA ALA A 11 0.53 0.14 -2.69
C ALA A 11 0.31 0.96 -3.97
N ALA A 12 1.39 1.36 -4.63
CA ALA A 12 1.33 2.07 -5.91
C ALA A 12 0.71 1.20 -7.01
N MET A 13 1.06 -0.10 -7.06
CA MET A 13 0.45 -1.06 -7.97
C MET A 13 -1.06 -1.17 -7.74
N TYR A 14 -1.50 -1.33 -6.48
CA TYR A 14 -2.92 -1.43 -6.16
C TYR A 14 -3.69 -0.15 -6.52
N ARG A 15 -3.12 1.03 -6.31
CA ARG A 15 -3.72 2.30 -6.77
C ARG A 15 -3.90 2.34 -8.28
N GLN A 16 -2.88 1.93 -9.04
CA GLN A 16 -2.96 1.87 -10.50
C GLN A 16 -4.02 0.87 -10.98
N LEU A 17 -4.19 -0.26 -10.29
CA LEU A 17 -5.26 -1.21 -10.58
C LEU A 17 -6.64 -0.62 -10.24
N ALA A 18 -6.75 0.12 -9.14
CA ALA A 18 -8.00 0.76 -8.71
C ALA A 18 -8.45 1.86 -9.69
N GLU A 19 -7.52 2.56 -10.33
CA GLU A 19 -7.81 3.54 -11.38
C GLU A 19 -8.37 2.88 -12.65
N GLN A 20 -7.99 1.64 -12.92
CA GLN A 20 -8.44 0.86 -14.08
C GLN A 20 -9.70 0.04 -13.80
N ALA A 21 -10.14 -0.05 -12.54
CA ALA A 21 -11.31 -0.83 -12.15
C ALA A 21 -12.61 -0.07 -12.43
N ASP A 22 -13.46 -0.65 -13.27
CA ASP A 22 -14.82 -0.14 -13.54
C ASP A 22 -15.79 -0.44 -12.38
N ASP A 23 -15.56 -1.56 -11.67
CA ASP A 23 -16.39 -1.97 -10.56
C ASP A 23 -16.03 -1.16 -9.28
N PRO A 24 -16.99 -0.44 -8.68
CA PRO A 24 -16.72 0.41 -7.52
C PRO A 24 -16.37 -0.38 -6.25
N VAL A 25 -16.79 -1.64 -6.13
CA VAL A 25 -16.41 -2.51 -5.01
C VAL A 25 -14.95 -2.91 -5.18
N VAL A 26 -14.57 -3.41 -6.35
CA VAL A 26 -13.18 -3.80 -6.66
C VAL A 26 -12.23 -2.60 -6.50
N LYS A 27 -12.64 -1.41 -6.95
CA LYS A 27 -11.87 -0.18 -6.76
C LYS A 27 -11.63 0.11 -5.28
N ASN A 28 -12.65 0.02 -4.44
CA ASN A 28 -12.51 0.27 -3.01
C ASN A 28 -11.62 -0.78 -2.33
N GLU A 29 -11.79 -2.07 -2.66
CA GLU A 29 -10.94 -3.14 -2.11
C GLU A 29 -9.46 -2.91 -2.45
N LEU A 30 -9.15 -2.54 -3.70
CA LEU A 30 -7.78 -2.22 -4.12
C LEU A 30 -7.21 -1.01 -3.38
N LEU A 31 -8.01 0.03 -3.16
CA LEU A 31 -7.58 1.20 -2.38
C LEU A 31 -7.35 0.87 -0.91
N GLU A 32 -8.17 -0.02 -0.34
CA GLU A 32 -8.02 -0.49 1.04
C GLU A 32 -6.73 -1.30 1.20
N LEU A 33 -6.44 -2.21 0.26
CA LEU A 33 -5.17 -2.95 0.21
C LEU A 33 -3.96 -2.02 0.10
N ALA A 34 -4.03 -0.99 -0.76
CA ALA A 34 -2.97 0.01 -0.86
C ALA A 34 -2.73 0.73 0.48
N SER A 35 -3.80 1.08 1.20
CA SER A 35 -3.72 1.72 2.51
C SER A 35 -3.04 0.82 3.54
N VAL A 36 -3.35 -0.48 3.54
CA VAL A 36 -2.72 -1.45 4.46
C VAL A 36 -1.23 -1.57 4.19
N CYS A 37 -0.81 -1.64 2.92
CA CYS A 37 0.61 -1.67 2.56
C CYS A 37 1.36 -0.43 3.07
N GLU A 38 0.78 0.77 2.91
CA GLU A 38 1.39 2.01 3.43
C GLU A 38 1.46 2.05 4.97
N GLU A 39 0.40 1.61 5.65
CA GLU A 39 0.38 1.55 7.12
C GLU A 39 1.47 0.62 7.65
N VAL A 40 1.61 -0.58 7.07
CA VAL A 40 2.65 -1.52 7.49
C VAL A 40 4.05 -0.97 7.20
N ALA A 41 4.25 -0.28 6.07
CA ALA A 41 5.54 0.33 5.73
C ALA A 41 5.92 1.39 6.77
N ASN A 42 4.98 2.27 7.12
CA ASN A 42 5.19 3.31 8.13
C ASN A 42 5.47 2.68 9.50
N ASN A 43 4.73 1.65 9.91
CA ASN A 43 4.95 0.97 11.19
C ASN A 43 6.36 0.34 11.30
N ILE A 44 6.88 -0.22 10.19
CA ILE A 44 8.23 -0.78 10.16
C ILE A 44 9.27 0.33 10.28
N GLU A 45 9.10 1.44 9.57
CA GLU A 45 10.01 2.58 9.64
C GLU A 45 10.00 3.26 11.01
N ASP A 46 8.84 3.42 11.62
CA ASP A 46 8.70 3.94 12.99
C ASP A 46 9.48 3.06 13.98
N HIS A 47 9.42 1.73 13.81
CA HIS A 47 10.21 0.80 14.62
C HIS A 47 11.72 0.85 14.34
N LEU A 48 12.13 1.15 13.10
CA LEU A 48 13.53 1.29 12.72
C LEU A 48 14.14 2.63 13.16
N THR A 49 13.33 3.67 13.27
CA THR A 49 13.77 5.05 13.59
C THR A 49 13.58 5.44 15.06
N GLY A 50 12.74 4.71 15.81
CA GLY A 50 12.41 4.97 17.22
C GLY A 50 13.37 4.39 18.27
N GLY A 51 14.69 4.42 18.03
CA GLY A 51 15.72 3.98 18.98
C GLY A 51 15.84 4.84 20.24
#